data_AF-X1A4M5-F1
#
_entry.id   AF-X1A4M5-F1
#
_cell.length_a   1.000
_cell.length_b   1.000
_cell.length_c   1.000
_cell.angle_alpha   90.00
_cell.angle_beta   90.00
_cell.angle_gamma   90.00
#
_symmetry.space_group_name_H-M   'P 1'
#
loop_
_entity.id
_entity.type
_entity.pdbx_description
1 polymer ?
#
loop_
_entity_poly.entity_id
_entity_poly.type
_entity_poly.pdbx_seq_one_letter_code
_entity_poly.pdbx_strand_id
1 'polypeptide(L)'
;LTITKKILMIADYFNFLLSGKIGSEYTLATTSQLYNPIKNEWAFDLIKKLGFNPKWFPDIINPGTILGKIHNSTTNKTGLDENIPVIATLCHDTAAAIAAVPLEEKV
;
A
#
# COMPACT_ATOMS: atom_id res chain seq x y z
N LEU A 1 14.13 17.22 2.03
CA LEU A 1 13.15 16.22 2.51
C LEU A 1 12.88 16.31 4.03
N THR A 2 13.23 17.41 4.72
CA THR A 2 13.15 17.52 6.18
C THR A 2 11.73 17.50 6.75
N ILE A 3 10.73 17.85 5.93
CA ILE A 3 9.31 17.86 6.32
C ILE A 3 8.57 16.55 5.99
N THR A 4 9.22 15.60 5.31
CA THR A 4 8.60 14.34 4.89
C THR A 4 8.19 13.52 6.11
N LYS A 5 6.93 13.09 6.16
CA LYS A 5 6.42 12.20 7.22
C LYS A 5 6.35 10.75 6.76
N LYS A 6 5.78 10.53 5.57
CA LYS A 6 5.62 9.21 4.95
C LYS A 6 5.82 9.30 3.44
N ILE A 7 6.32 8.22 2.85
CA ILE A 7 6.37 7.98 1.41
C ILE A 7 5.28 6.96 1.10
N LEU A 8 4.40 7.29 0.17
CA LEU A 8 3.34 6.41 -0.30
C LEU A 8 3.43 6.31 -1.82
N MET A 9 3.26 5.11 -2.33
CA MET A 9 3.05 4.91 -3.76
C MET A 9 1.66 5.40 -4.16
N ILE A 10 1.40 5.59 -5.45
CA ILE A 10 0.17 6.26 -5.91
C ILE A 10 -1.10 5.54 -5.43
N ALA A 11 -1.16 4.22 -5.50
CA ALA A 11 -2.31 3.45 -5.04
C ALA A 11 -2.48 3.52 -3.51
N ASP A 12 -1.37 3.43 -2.77
CA ASP A 12 -1.35 3.59 -1.31
C ASP A 12 -1.81 4.99 -0.88
N TYR A 13 -1.50 6.01 -1.67
CA TYR A 13 -1.97 7.36 -1.43
C TYR A 13 -3.49 7.49 -1.62
N PHE A 14 -4.07 6.86 -2.64
CA PHE A 14 -5.52 6.78 -2.79
C PHE A 14 -6.17 6.01 -1.64
N ASN A 15 -5.59 4.89 -1.24
CA ASN A 15 -6.02 4.13 -0.06
C ASN A 15 -6.03 5.03 1.19
N PHE A 16 -4.99 5.83 1.40
CA PHE A 16 -4.92 6.80 2.49
C PHE A 16 -5.98 7.89 2.38
N LEU A 17 -6.18 8.50 1.21
CA LEU A 17 -7.21 9.53 1.03
C LEU A 17 -8.62 8.99 1.28
N LEU A 18 -8.87 7.73 0.92
CA LEU A 18 -10.17 7.09 1.06
C LEU A 18 -10.41 6.53 2.46
N SER A 19 -9.40 6.10 3.21
CA SER A 19 -9.58 5.43 4.52
C SER A 19 -9.01 6.19 5.72
N GLY A 20 -8.13 7.16 5.48
CA GLY A 20 -7.29 7.78 6.49
C GLY A 20 -6.17 6.87 7.03
N LYS A 21 -6.04 5.62 6.54
CA LYS A 21 -4.99 4.70 6.97
C LYS A 21 -3.76 4.78 6.09
N ILE A 22 -2.60 4.76 6.73
CA ILE A 22 -1.30 4.76 6.07
C ILE A 22 -0.79 3.32 6.08
N GLY A 23 -0.45 2.81 4.91
CA GLY A 23 0.20 1.52 4.72
C GLY A 23 0.81 1.48 3.33
N SER A 24 1.74 0.56 3.10
CA SER A 24 2.21 0.25 1.76
C SER A 24 1.82 -1.15 1.36
N GLU A 25 1.03 -1.26 0.31
CA GLU A 25 0.60 -2.54 -0.21
C GLU A 25 1.80 -3.33 -0.77
N TYR A 26 1.92 -4.58 -0.35
CA TYR A 26 3.04 -5.48 -0.62
C TYR A 26 3.42 -5.52 -2.10
N THR A 27 2.46 -5.80 -3.00
CA THR A 27 2.79 -5.98 -4.42
C THR A 27 3.35 -4.71 -5.02
N LEU A 28 2.81 -3.54 -4.65
CA LEU A 28 3.35 -2.26 -5.10
C LEU A 28 4.68 -1.90 -4.41
N ALA A 29 4.85 -2.24 -3.14
CA ALA A 29 6.11 -2.06 -2.41
C ALA A 29 7.26 -2.84 -3.08
N THR A 30 6.99 -4.02 -3.65
CA THR A 30 8.02 -4.80 -4.37
C THR A 30 8.58 -4.10 -5.61
N THR A 31 7.82 -3.17 -6.21
CA THR A 31 8.27 -2.40 -7.39
C THR A 31 9.28 -1.31 -7.05
N SER A 32 9.40 -0.94 -5.76
CA SER A 32 10.18 0.20 -5.28
C SER A 32 11.71 0.04 -5.37
N GLN A 33 12.20 -1.19 -5.61
CA GLN A 33 13.62 -1.57 -5.43
C GLN A 33 14.14 -1.39 -3.98
N LEU A 34 13.24 -1.15 -3.02
CA LEU A 34 13.54 -0.95 -1.60
C LEU A 34 12.86 -1.98 -0.71
N TYR A 35 12.26 -3.03 -1.28
CA TYR A 35 11.71 -4.17 -0.54
C TYR A 35 12.76 -5.29 -0.41
N ASN A 36 12.83 -5.94 0.75
CA ASN A 36 13.68 -7.10 1.00
C ASN A 36 12.84 -8.38 1.03
N PRO A 37 12.90 -9.24 0.00
CA PRO A 37 12.08 -10.45 -0.08
C PRO A 37 12.54 -11.57 0.88
N ILE A 38 13.76 -11.50 1.42
CA ILE A 38 14.26 -12.50 2.40
C ILE A 38 13.70 -12.17 3.79
N LYS A 39 13.67 -10.89 4.15
CA LYS A 39 13.19 -10.43 5.46
C LYS A 39 11.71 -10.09 5.50
N ASN A 40 11.05 -10.03 4.35
CA ASN A 40 9.66 -9.59 4.19
C ASN A 40 9.36 -8.21 4.78
N GLU A 41 10.28 -7.27 4.60
CA GLU A 41 10.18 -5.90 5.09
C GLU A 41 10.87 -4.94 4.11
N TRP A 42 10.80 -3.65 4.37
CA TRP A 42 11.64 -2.68 3.66
C TRP A 42 13.13 -2.99 3.87
N ALA A 43 13.94 -2.79 2.84
CA ALA A 43 15.38 -2.93 2.85
C ALA A 43 16.02 -1.75 3.63
N PHE A 44 15.79 -1.69 4.94
CA PHE A 44 16.19 -0.57 5.79
C PHE A 44 17.69 -0.26 5.75
N ASP A 45 18.53 -1.26 5.55
CA ASP A 45 19.98 -1.07 5.39
C ASP A 45 20.32 -0.30 4.11
N LEU A 46 19.64 -0.61 2.99
CA LEU A 46 19.77 0.12 1.73
C LEU A 46 19.17 1.53 1.84
N ILE A 47 17.97 1.64 2.41
CA ILE A 47 17.28 2.92 2.64
C ILE A 47 18.16 3.89 3.42
N LYS A 48 18.81 3.43 4.50
CA LYS A 48 19.76 4.25 5.27
C LYS A 48 20.98 4.65 4.44
N LYS A 49 21.55 3.73 3.65
CA LYS A 49 22.70 4.01 2.77
C LYS A 49 22.38 5.05 1.69
N LEU A 50 21.13 5.11 1.22
CA LEU A 50 20.64 6.12 0.28
C LEU A 50 20.35 7.48 0.95
N GLY A 51 20.52 7.59 2.27
CA GLY A 51 20.30 8.83 3.02
C GLY A 51 18.83 9.11 3.36
N PHE A 52 17.95 8.12 3.20
CA PHE A 52 16.54 8.27 3.55
C PHE A 52 16.28 7.91 5.02
N ASN A 53 15.29 8.58 5.63
CA ASN A 53 14.85 8.24 6.98
C ASN A 53 13.95 7.00 6.94
N PRO A 54 14.30 5.89 7.64
CA PRO A 54 13.49 4.67 7.69
C PRO A 54 12.04 4.91 8.15
N LYS A 55 11.81 5.92 8.99
CA LYS A 55 10.47 6.25 9.51
C LYS A 55 9.50 6.73 8.43
N TRP A 56 10.01 7.17 7.28
CA TRP A 56 9.17 7.56 6.14
C TRP A 56 8.46 6.37 5.49
N PHE A 57 8.99 5.17 5.63
CA PHE A 57 8.42 3.98 5.04
C PHE A 57 7.31 3.44 5.96
N PRO A 58 6.06 3.30 5.49
CA PRO A 58 4.96 2.72 6.27
C PRO A 58 5.14 1.22 6.51
N ASP A 59 4.29 0.65 7.36
CA ASP A 59 4.19 -0.79 7.47
C ASP A 59 3.67 -1.40 6.16
N ILE A 60 4.17 -2.59 5.84
CA ILE A 60 3.76 -3.33 4.64
C ILE A 60 2.49 -4.11 4.98
N ILE A 61 1.49 -3.98 4.11
CA ILE A 61 0.19 -4.65 4.25
C ILE A 61 -0.06 -5.55 3.04
N ASN A 62 -0.82 -6.63 3.25
CA ASN A 62 -1.14 -7.55 2.17
C ASN A 62 -2.33 -7.04 1.33
N PRO A 63 -2.43 -7.44 0.05
CA PRO A 63 -3.67 -7.33 -0.71
C PRO A 63 -4.84 -7.92 0.07
N GLY A 64 -6.02 -7.31 -0.04
CA GLY A 64 -7.23 -7.71 0.67
C GLY A 64 -7.33 -7.19 2.11
N THR A 65 -6.33 -6.46 2.61
CA THR A 65 -6.39 -5.84 3.94
C THR A 65 -7.53 -4.81 3.99
N ILE A 66 -8.44 -4.96 4.96
CA ILE A 66 -9.50 -3.98 5.24
C ILE A 66 -8.87 -2.78 5.96
N LEU A 67 -8.86 -1.63 5.30
CA LEU A 67 -8.32 -0.36 5.84
C LEU A 67 -9.35 0.38 6.71
N GLY A 68 -10.57 -0.13 6.78
CA GLY A 68 -11.67 0.43 7.55
C GLY A 68 -12.75 0.97 6.63
N LYS A 69 -13.52 1.92 7.13
CA LYS A 69 -14.60 2.57 6.38
C LYS A 69 -14.07 3.77 5.58
N ILE A 70 -14.81 4.15 4.54
CA ILE A 70 -14.54 5.34 3.76
C ILE A 70 -14.49 6.59 4.66
N HIS A 71 -13.53 7.47 4.41
CA HIS A 71 -13.22 8.61 5.26
C HIS A 71 -14.30 9.70 5.12
N ASN A 72 -14.64 10.35 6.23
CA ASN A 72 -15.70 11.35 6.30
C ASN A 72 -15.51 12.50 5.30
N SER A 73 -14.27 12.89 5.00
CA SER A 73 -14.02 13.94 4.00
C SER A 73 -14.49 13.56 2.59
N THR A 74 -14.53 12.26 2.29
CA THR A 74 -14.97 11.73 1.01
C THR A 74 -16.48 11.60 0.99
N THR A 75 -17.09 11.00 2.02
CA THR A 75 -18.55 10.87 2.13
C THR A 75 -19.25 12.23 2.09
N ASN A 76 -18.72 13.23 2.80
CA ASN A 76 -19.25 14.60 2.80
C ASN A 76 -19.21 15.27 1.41
N LYS A 77 -18.28 14.87 0.54
CA LYS A 77 -18.14 15.43 -0.82
C LYS A 77 -18.94 14.67 -1.87
N THR A 78 -19.16 13.37 -1.67
CA THR A 78 -19.73 12.47 -2.69
C THR A 78 -21.14 11.98 -2.38
N GLY A 79 -21.59 12.09 -1.12
CA GLY A 79 -22.86 11.51 -0.67
C GLY A 79 -22.85 9.99 -0.55
N LEU A 80 -21.68 9.35 -0.59
CA LEU A 80 -21.53 7.91 -0.41
C LEU A 80 -21.83 7.47 1.03
N ASP A 81 -22.33 6.24 1.19
CA ASP A 81 -22.58 5.62 2.50
C ASP A 81 -21.28 5.50 3.31
N GLU A 82 -21.33 5.95 4.57
CA GLU A 82 -20.21 5.95 5.52
C GLU A 82 -19.74 4.55 5.93
N ASN A 83 -20.50 3.51 5.64
CA ASN A 83 -20.18 2.12 5.96
C ASN A 83 -19.44 1.40 4.83
N ILE A 84 -19.20 2.05 3.69
CA ILE A 84 -18.46 1.44 2.57
C ILE A 84 -17.04 1.09 3.04
N PRO A 85 -16.63 -0.19 2.93
CA PRO A 85 -15.27 -0.59 3.30
C PRO A 85 -14.27 -0.12 2.24
N VAL A 86 -13.10 0.33 2.70
CA VAL A 86 -11.92 0.54 1.86
C VAL A 86 -11.00 -0.66 2.06
N ILE A 87 -10.65 -1.32 0.97
CA ILE A 87 -9.82 -2.52 0.96
C ILE A 87 -8.58 -2.22 0.12
N ALA A 88 -7.40 -2.51 0.66
CA ALA A 88 -6.17 -2.44 -0.12
C ALA A 88 -6.24 -3.51 -1.23
N THR A 89 -6.42 -3.08 -2.46
CA THR A 89 -6.44 -4.01 -3.60
C THR A 89 -5.05 -4.53 -3.88
N LEU A 90 -4.95 -5.53 -4.75
CA LEU A 90 -3.66 -5.94 -5.28
C LEU A 90 -3.16 -4.86 -6.25
N CYS A 91 -2.25 -4.00 -5.79
CA CYS A 91 -2.01 -2.69 -6.42
C CYS A 91 -1.01 -2.71 -7.58
N HIS A 92 -0.19 -3.75 -7.71
CA HIS A 92 0.67 -3.95 -8.88
C HIS A 92 -0.13 -4.63 -10.02
N ASP A 93 -0.14 -4.00 -11.19
CA ASP A 93 -0.96 -4.41 -12.35
C ASP A 93 -0.65 -5.83 -12.86
N THR A 94 0.62 -6.20 -12.95
CA THR A 94 1.05 -7.53 -13.42
C THR A 94 0.67 -8.59 -12.40
N ALA A 95 0.81 -8.28 -11.11
CA ALA A 95 0.38 -9.20 -10.07
C ALA A 95 -1.15 -9.38 -10.09
N ALA A 96 -1.91 -8.32 -10.40
CA ALA A 96 -3.36 -8.38 -10.55
C ALA A 96 -3.78 -9.20 -11.78
N ALA A 97 -3.05 -9.04 -12.88
CA ALA A 97 -3.23 -9.86 -14.07
C ALA A 97 -3.00 -11.35 -13.77
N ILE A 98 -1.89 -11.69 -13.10
CA ILE A 98 -1.59 -13.08 -12.70
C ILE A 98 -2.65 -13.64 -11.75
N ALA A 99 -3.10 -12.86 -10.77
CA ALA A 99 -4.15 -13.29 -9.83
C ALA A 99 -5.50 -13.57 -10.52
N ALA A 100 -5.75 -12.95 -11.67
CA ALA A 100 -6.97 -13.16 -12.46
C ALA A 100 -6.88 -14.37 -13.41
N VAL A 101 -5.69 -14.95 -13.62
CA VAL A 101 -5.54 -16.15 -14.46
C VAL A 101 -6.14 -17.35 -13.72
N PRO A 102 -6.99 -18.16 -14.37
CA PRO A 102 -7.47 -19.42 -13.80
C PRO A 102 -6.33 -20.44 -13.79
N LEU A 103 -5.47 -20.36 -12.78
CA LEU A 103 -4.40 -21.33 -12.53
C LEU A 103 -4.95 -22.48 -11.68
N GLU A 104 -4.74 -23.71 -12.11
CA GLU A 104 -4.93 -24.89 -11.25
C GLU A 104 -3.84 -24.89 -10.16
N GLU A 105 -4.14 -25.35 -8.95
CA GLU A 105 -3.28 -25.32 -7.72
C GLU A 105 -1.92 -26.05 -7.82
N LYS A 106 -1.42 -26.37 -9.02
CA LYS A 106 -0.12 -27.00 -9.23
C LYS A 106 0.86 -26.03 -9.89
N VAL A 107 1.42 -25.13 -9.08
CA VAL A 107 2.75 -24.55 -9.30
C VAL A 107 3.54 -24.67 -8.01
#